data_AF-A0A965CVJ5-F1
#
_entry.id   AF-A0A965CVJ5-F1
#
_cell.length_a   1.000
_cell.length_b   1.000
_cell.length_c   1.000
_cell.angle_alpha   90.00
_cell.angle_beta   90.00
_cell.angle_gamma   90.00
#
_symmetry.space_group_name_H-M   'P 1'
#
loop_
_entity.id
_entity.type
_entity.pdbx_description
1 polymer ?
#
loop_
_entity_poly.entity_id
_entity_poly.type
_entity_poly.pdbx_seq_one_letter_code
_entity_poly.pdbx_strand_id
1 'polypeptide(L)'
;MSINFAFALVLFTFLPVNAARVLLSLYALELGAAPLAVGFLTATFSVFPMLLAVVSGKITDRVGARWPVFGGTLFVLGGMLAPYFVHDIPVLYFAAAMNGFAFAFFSVSLQNLIGMMSAPRDRTHNFSIFSLMVATANFAGPLFAGFTIDRSGHAIACLYVAL
;
A
#
# COMPACT_ATOMS: atom_id res chain seq x y z
N MET A 1 6.68 2.91 -22.64
CA MET A 1 6.07 2.12 -21.54
C MET A 1 4.67 1.77 -22.02
N SER A 2 4.29 0.49 -22.10
CA SER A 2 2.94 0.11 -22.56
C SER A 2 1.92 0.38 -21.46
N ILE A 3 0.69 0.75 -21.83
CA ILE A 3 -0.37 1.05 -20.84
C ILE A 3 -0.73 -0.16 -19.98
N ASN A 4 -0.63 -1.37 -20.56
CA ASN A 4 -0.83 -2.64 -19.85
C ASN A 4 0.19 -2.85 -18.73
N PHE A 5 1.44 -2.41 -18.91
CA PHE A 5 2.46 -2.49 -17.86
C PHE A 5 2.09 -1.60 -16.67
N ALA A 6 1.51 -0.44 -16.92
CA ALA A 6 1.07 0.44 -15.85
C ALA A 6 -0.13 -0.14 -15.07
N PHE A 7 -1.07 -0.80 -15.74
CA PHE A 7 -2.14 -1.50 -15.05
C PHE A 7 -1.63 -2.66 -14.18
N ALA A 8 -0.66 -3.43 -14.68
CA ALA A 8 0.01 -4.45 -13.86
C ALA A 8 0.69 -3.81 -12.64
N LEU A 9 1.39 -2.69 -12.82
CA LEU A 9 2.06 -1.96 -11.74
C LEU A 9 1.08 -1.47 -10.67
N VAL A 10 -0.12 -1.03 -11.07
CA VAL A 10 -1.19 -0.66 -10.12
C VAL A 10 -1.58 -1.86 -9.26
N LEU A 11 -1.86 -3.00 -9.89
CA LEU A 11 -2.29 -4.19 -9.16
C LEU A 11 -1.20 -4.66 -8.18
N PHE A 12 0.06 -4.72 -8.63
CA PHE A 12 1.19 -5.14 -7.81
C PHE A 12 1.52 -4.20 -6.65
N THR A 13 1.28 -2.89 -6.78
CA THR A 13 1.59 -1.92 -5.70
C THR A 13 0.47 -1.78 -4.68
N PHE A 14 -0.79 -1.85 -5.12
CA PHE A 14 -1.94 -1.72 -4.22
C PHE A 14 -2.24 -3.01 -3.45
N LEU A 15 -1.93 -4.19 -4.00
CA LEU A 15 -2.24 -5.46 -3.35
C LEU A 15 -1.50 -5.63 -2.01
N PRO A 16 -0.17 -5.41 -1.90
CA PRO A 16 0.57 -5.47 -0.65
C PRO A 16 0.08 -4.46 0.39
N VAL A 17 -0.22 -3.23 -0.05
CA VAL A 17 -0.67 -2.15 0.84
C VAL A 17 -2.01 -2.49 1.50
N ASN A 18 -2.93 -3.06 0.72
CA ASN A 18 -4.22 -3.48 1.27
C ASN A 18 -4.11 -4.73 2.14
N ALA A 19 -3.26 -5.68 1.77
CA ALA A 19 -2.96 -6.85 2.59
C ALA A 19 -2.37 -6.43 3.95
N ALA A 20 -1.39 -5.53 3.95
CA ALA A 20 -0.72 -5.01 5.14
C ALA A 20 -1.68 -4.33 6.12
N ARG A 21 -2.69 -3.58 5.64
CA ARG A 21 -3.68 -2.93 6.51
C ARG A 21 -4.46 -3.94 7.35
N VAL A 22 -4.91 -5.03 6.73
CA VAL A 22 -5.65 -6.11 7.43
C VAL A 22 -4.71 -6.87 8.34
N LEU A 23 -3.54 -7.24 7.82
CA LEU A 23 -2.56 -8.02 8.54
C LEU A 23 -2.07 -7.33 9.81
N LEU A 24 -1.64 -6.07 9.73
CA LEU A 24 -1.15 -5.33 10.89
C LEU A 24 -2.25 -5.09 11.94
N SER A 25 -3.50 -4.90 11.50
CA SER A 25 -4.64 -4.72 12.41
C SER A 25 -4.95 -6.02 13.18
N LEU A 26 -4.94 -7.16 12.49
CA LEU A 26 -5.11 -8.47 13.12
C LEU A 26 -3.92 -8.82 14.02
N TYR A 27 -2.70 -8.50 13.58
CA TYR A 27 -1.51 -8.77 14.36
C TYR A 27 -1.47 -7.95 15.66
N ALA A 28 -1.91 -6.69 15.62
CA ALA A 28 -2.07 -5.89 16.84
C ALA A 28 -3.07 -6.54 17.82
N LEU A 29 -4.19 -7.05 17.32
CA LEU A 29 -5.17 -7.76 18.16
C LEU A 29 -4.59 -9.03 18.78
N GLU A 30 -3.80 -9.80 18.03
CA GLU A 30 -3.12 -11.00 18.53
C GLU A 30 -2.11 -10.67 19.65
N LEU A 31 -1.39 -9.54 19.53
CA LEU A 31 -0.47 -9.05 20.57
C LEU A 31 -1.20 -8.48 21.81
N GLY A 32 -2.53 -8.57 21.87
CA GLY A 32 -3.33 -8.10 23.00
C GLY A 32 -3.60 -6.60 22.98
N ALA A 33 -3.49 -5.93 21.83
CA ALA A 33 -3.81 -4.50 21.71
C ALA A 33 -5.28 -4.25 22.07
N ALA A 34 -5.52 -3.20 22.86
CA ALA A 34 -6.88 -2.70 23.08
C ALA A 34 -7.51 -2.23 21.75
N PRO A 35 -8.84 -2.36 21.56
CA PRO A 35 -9.51 -1.91 20.34
C PRO A 35 -9.23 -0.43 20.01
N LEU A 36 -9.06 0.41 21.04
CA LEU A 36 -8.69 1.82 20.88
C LEU A 36 -7.31 1.99 20.22
N ALA A 37 -6.34 1.14 20.57
CA ALA A 37 -5.00 1.16 19.97
C ALA A 37 -5.05 0.73 18.50
N VAL A 38 -5.89 -0.25 18.14
CA VAL A 38 -6.11 -0.61 16.72
C VAL A 38 -6.77 0.54 15.96
N GLY A 39 -7.65 1.30 16.62
CA GLY A 39 -8.19 2.56 16.09
C GLY A 39 -7.10 3.59 15.76
N PHE A 40 -6.14 3.81 16.65
CA PHE A 40 -5.00 4.70 16.39
C PHE A 40 -4.05 4.15 15.31
N LEU A 41 -3.85 2.83 15.27
CA LEU A 41 -3.09 2.17 14.21
C LEU A 41 -3.77 2.39 12.84
N THR A 42 -5.08 2.22 12.77
CA THR A 42 -5.83 2.45 11.53
C THR A 42 -5.83 3.91 11.09
N ALA A 43 -5.91 4.84 12.06
CA ALA A 43 -5.74 6.27 11.80
C ALA A 43 -4.36 6.58 11.21
N THR A 44 -3.31 5.89 11.67
CA THR A 44 -1.94 6.04 11.15
C THR A 44 -1.87 5.76 9.65
N PHE A 45 -2.57 4.75 9.13
CA PHE A 45 -2.62 4.51 7.67
C PHE A 45 -3.24 5.64 6.86
N SER A 46 -4.02 6.53 7.48
CA SER A 46 -4.77 7.59 6.80
C SER A 46 -4.18 8.99 7.01
N VAL A 47 -3.70 9.29 8.22
CA VAL A 47 -3.12 10.59 8.57
C VAL A 47 -1.86 10.88 7.75
N PHE A 48 -0.97 9.89 7.62
CA PHE A 48 0.27 10.06 6.85
C PHE A 48 0.00 10.37 5.37
N PRO A 49 -0.77 9.56 4.62
CA PRO A 49 -1.07 9.89 3.24
C PRO A 49 -1.87 11.19 3.09
N MET A 50 -2.73 11.54 4.05
CA MET A 50 -3.44 12.83 4.03
C MET A 50 -2.47 14.02 4.10
N LEU A 51 -1.51 13.99 5.03
CA LEU A 51 -0.50 15.05 5.17
C LEU A 51 0.46 15.10 3.98
N LEU A 52 0.76 13.95 3.40
CA LEU A 52 1.78 13.81 2.37
C LEU A 52 1.24 13.85 0.96
N ALA A 53 -0.07 13.79 0.74
CA ALA A 53 -0.67 13.79 -0.61
C ALA A 53 -0.18 14.98 -1.45
N VAL A 54 -0.07 16.17 -0.85
CA VAL A 54 0.41 17.37 -1.55
C VAL A 54 1.91 17.29 -1.86
N VAL A 55 2.69 16.75 -0.91
CA VAL A 55 4.15 16.62 -1.07
C VAL A 55 4.48 15.54 -2.09
N SER A 56 3.81 14.39 -2.03
CA SER A 56 3.99 13.28 -2.97
C SER A 56 3.60 13.69 -4.38
N GLY A 57 2.56 14.52 -4.56
CA GLY A 57 2.22 15.13 -5.86
C GLY A 57 3.32 16.03 -6.40
N LYS A 58 3.80 17.00 -5.59
CA LYS A 58 4.91 17.88 -6.01
C LYS A 58 6.17 17.12 -6.38
N ILE A 59 6.49 16.04 -5.65
CA ILE A 59 7.63 15.18 -5.96
C ILE A 59 7.38 14.44 -7.28
N THR A 60 6.21 13.80 -7.43
CA THR A 60 5.83 13.07 -8.64
C THR A 60 5.90 13.95 -9.89
N ASP A 61 5.45 15.19 -9.81
CA ASP A 61 5.46 16.12 -10.94
C ASP A 61 6.88 16.58 -11.31
N ARG A 62 7.82 16.59 -10.35
CA ARG A 62 9.22 17.04 -10.57
C ARG A 62 10.15 15.94 -11.06
N VAL A 63 10.12 14.76 -10.43
CA VAL A 63 11.03 13.64 -10.75
C VAL A 63 10.38 12.56 -11.62
N GLY A 64 9.09 12.71 -11.93
CA GLY A 64 8.31 11.75 -12.69
C GLY A 64 7.88 10.53 -11.86
N ALA A 65 6.84 9.83 -12.32
CA ALA A 65 6.18 8.75 -11.58
C ALA A 65 7.06 7.52 -11.25
N ARG A 66 8.24 7.36 -11.85
CA ARG A 66 9.08 6.16 -11.70
C ARG A 66 9.76 6.10 -10.33
N TRP A 67 10.31 7.23 -9.88
CA TRP A 67 11.05 7.32 -8.62
C TRP A 67 10.15 7.19 -7.37
N PRO A 68 8.99 7.85 -7.30
CA PRO A 68 8.12 7.69 -6.13
C PRO A 68 7.47 6.30 -6.07
N VAL A 69 7.21 5.62 -7.19
CA VAL A 69 6.81 4.21 -7.16
C VAL A 69 7.92 3.35 -6.56
N PHE A 70 9.17 3.52 -7.00
CA PHE A 70 10.27 2.75 -6.43
C PHE A 70 10.47 3.03 -4.92
N GLY A 71 10.40 4.30 -4.51
CA GLY A 71 10.46 4.68 -3.10
C GLY A 71 9.31 4.10 -2.27
N GLY A 72 8.09 4.12 -2.81
CA GLY A 72 6.92 3.49 -2.19
C GLY A 72 7.11 2.00 -1.95
N THR A 73 7.64 1.27 -2.92
CA THR A 73 7.95 -0.17 -2.76
C THR A 73 8.98 -0.40 -1.67
N LEU A 74 10.00 0.46 -1.59
CA LEU A 74 11.01 0.37 -0.53
C LEU A 74 10.43 0.61 0.87
N PHE A 75 9.45 1.53 0.98
CA PHE A 75 8.72 1.75 2.23
C PHE A 75 7.85 0.55 2.63
N VAL A 76 7.16 -0.11 1.69
CA VAL A 76 6.41 -1.34 1.98
C VAL A 76 7.36 -2.43 2.47
N LEU A 77 8.46 -2.66 1.74
CA LEU A 77 9.48 -3.64 2.11
C LEU A 77 10.03 -3.38 3.52
N GLY A 78 10.50 -2.17 3.79
CA GLY A 78 11.06 -1.80 5.10
C GLY A 78 10.02 -1.85 6.22
N GLY A 79 8.79 -1.43 5.95
CA GLY A 79 7.68 -1.45 6.89
C GLY A 79 7.23 -2.86 7.25
N MET A 80 7.20 -3.79 6.30
CA MET A 80 6.77 -5.17 6.53
C MET A 80 7.89 -6.08 7.07
N LEU A 81 9.16 -5.75 6.83
CA LEU A 81 10.28 -6.49 7.42
C LEU A 81 10.43 -6.24 8.92
N ALA A 82 10.11 -5.04 9.42
CA ALA A 82 10.29 -4.72 10.83
C ALA A 82 9.43 -5.59 11.79
N PRO A 83 8.11 -5.79 11.55
CA PRO A 83 7.28 -6.69 12.35
C PRO A 83 7.70 -8.16 12.32
N TYR A 84 8.46 -8.59 11.31
CA TYR A 84 8.98 -9.95 11.24
C TYR A 84 10.08 -10.22 12.29
N PHE A 85 10.92 -9.22 12.58
CA PHE A 85 12.00 -9.38 13.55
C PHE A 85 11.58 -9.04 14.99
N VAL A 86 10.64 -8.10 15.15
CA VAL A 86 10.26 -7.58 16.46
C VAL A 86 8.73 -7.57 16.58
N HIS A 87 8.22 -8.42 17.47
CA HIS A 87 6.80 -8.66 17.69
C HIS A 87 6.20 -7.68 18.72
N ASP A 88 6.31 -6.38 18.45
CA ASP A 88 5.89 -5.32 19.38
C ASP A 88 4.90 -4.33 18.75
N ILE A 89 3.98 -3.81 19.56
CA ILE A 89 2.96 -2.86 19.10
C ILE A 89 3.58 -1.59 18.47
N PRO A 90 4.59 -0.93 19.07
CA PRO A 90 5.26 0.22 18.44
C PRO A 90 5.81 -0.08 17.03
N VAL A 91 6.25 -1.30 16.77
CA VAL A 91 6.78 -1.73 15.46
C VAL A 91 5.66 -1.80 14.43
N LEU A 92 4.45 -2.22 14.84
CA LEU A 92 3.26 -2.19 13.98
C LEU A 92 2.87 -0.76 13.60
N TYR A 93 3.00 0.21 14.51
CA TYR A 93 2.79 1.63 14.19
C TYR A 93 3.81 2.16 13.19
N PHE A 94 5.09 1.78 13.35
CA PHE A 94 6.12 2.11 12.38
C PHE A 94 5.81 1.51 11.00
N ALA A 95 5.44 0.24 10.96
CA ALA A 95 5.03 -0.45 9.75
C ALA A 95 3.81 0.21 9.09
N ALA A 96 2.81 0.61 9.89
CA ALA A 96 1.62 1.29 9.41
C ALA A 96 1.93 2.68 8.83
N ALA A 97 2.83 3.43 9.48
CA ALA A 97 3.29 4.72 8.96
C ALA A 97 3.98 4.53 7.60
N MET A 98 4.96 3.62 7.50
CA MET A 98 5.66 3.25 6.26
C MET A 98 4.68 2.87 5.14
N ASN A 99 3.65 2.08 5.46
CA ASN A 99 2.63 1.69 4.50
C ASN A 99 1.78 2.90 4.03
N GLY A 100 1.47 3.82 4.94
CA GLY A 100 0.83 5.10 4.63
C GLY A 100 1.66 5.97 3.67
N PHE A 101 2.98 6.05 3.87
CA PHE A 101 3.91 6.72 2.95
C PHE A 101 3.84 6.08 1.56
N ALA A 102 3.95 4.74 1.48
CA ALA A 102 3.89 4.02 0.23
C ALA A 102 2.58 4.28 -0.54
N PHE A 103 1.44 4.21 0.14
CA PHE A 103 0.13 4.49 -0.44
C PHE A 103 0.04 5.91 -1.03
N ALA A 104 0.60 6.91 -0.34
CA ALA A 104 0.61 8.30 -0.81
C ALA A 104 1.41 8.45 -2.13
N PHE A 105 2.54 7.75 -2.25
CA PHE A 105 3.36 7.79 -3.45
C PHE A 105 2.74 6.98 -4.60
N PHE A 106 2.22 5.79 -4.34
CA PHE A 106 1.58 4.94 -5.34
C PHE A 106 0.34 5.59 -5.94
N SER A 107 -0.56 6.09 -5.08
CA SER A 107 -1.81 6.68 -5.53
C SER A 107 -1.59 7.84 -6.49
N VAL A 108 -0.69 8.78 -6.16
CA VAL A 108 -0.44 9.95 -7.00
C VAL A 108 0.40 9.61 -8.23
N SER A 109 1.44 8.78 -8.08
CA SER A 109 2.33 8.41 -9.20
C SER A 109 1.62 7.61 -10.28
N LEU A 110 0.77 6.65 -9.89
CA LEU A 110 0.09 5.79 -10.85
C LEU A 110 -1.06 6.51 -11.54
N GLN A 111 -1.79 7.37 -10.82
CA GLN A 111 -2.79 8.24 -11.44
C GLN A 111 -2.15 9.21 -12.44
N ASN A 112 -1.01 9.81 -12.08
CA ASN A 112 -0.25 10.68 -12.97
C ASN A 112 0.24 9.90 -14.21
N LEU A 113 0.84 8.72 -14.01
CA LEU A 113 1.34 7.87 -15.10
C LEU A 113 0.23 7.49 -16.09
N ILE A 114 -0.92 7.03 -15.61
CA ILE A 114 -2.08 6.68 -16.45
C ILE A 114 -2.64 7.93 -17.14
N GLY A 115 -2.69 9.06 -16.45
CA GLY A 115 -3.10 10.35 -17.02
C GLY A 115 -2.20 10.82 -18.15
N MET A 116 -0.88 10.63 -18.05
CA MET A 116 0.09 10.99 -19.09
C MET A 116 0.05 10.05 -20.29
N MET A 117 -0.20 8.76 -20.08
CA MET A 117 -0.27 7.77 -21.18
C MET A 117 -1.63 7.73 -21.89
N SER A 118 -2.66 8.35 -21.31
CA SER A 118 -4.01 8.34 -21.87
C SER A 118 -4.22 9.49 -22.85
N ALA A 119 -4.62 9.17 -24.08
CA ALA A 119 -5.15 10.15 -25.01
C ALA A 119 -6.44 10.78 -24.43
N PRO A 120 -6.76 12.07 -24.74
CA PRO A 120 -7.94 12.74 -24.20
C PRO A 120 -9.25 11.97 -24.39
N ARG A 121 -9.38 11.23 -25.50
CA ARG A 121 -10.56 10.44 -25.84
C ARG A 121 -10.68 9.14 -25.05
N ASP A 122 -9.56 8.52 -24.68
CA ASP A 122 -9.52 7.21 -24.00
C ASP A 122 -9.32 7.35 -22.48
N ARG A 123 -9.11 8.57 -21.99
CA ARG A 123 -8.80 8.86 -20.59
C ARG A 123 -9.85 8.29 -19.64
N THR A 124 -11.14 8.49 -19.94
CA THR A 124 -12.23 7.95 -19.12
C THR A 124 -12.18 6.42 -19.04
N HIS A 125 -11.96 5.75 -20.17
CA HIS A 125 -11.87 4.29 -20.23
C HIS A 125 -10.67 3.76 -19.42
N ASN A 126 -9.50 4.40 -19.55
CA ASN A 126 -8.29 3.99 -18.83
C ASN A 126 -8.39 4.24 -17.33
N PHE A 127 -9.06 5.32 -16.90
CA PHE A 127 -9.35 5.56 -15.48
C PHE A 127 -10.41 4.59 -14.92
N SER A 128 -11.34 4.12 -15.75
CA SER A 128 -12.24 3.02 -15.37
C SER A 128 -11.46 1.72 -15.15
N ILE A 129 -10.52 1.37 -16.04
CA ILE A 129 -9.64 0.21 -15.85
C ILE A 129 -8.76 0.39 -14.61
N PHE A 130 -8.20 1.58 -14.37
CA PHE A 130 -7.44 1.87 -13.15
C PHE A 130 -8.28 1.58 -11.89
N SER A 131 -9.51 2.10 -11.84
CA SER A 131 -10.43 1.87 -10.74
C SER A 131 -10.74 0.39 -10.56
N LEU A 132 -10.90 -0.35 -11.67
CA LEU A 132 -11.08 -1.80 -11.64
C LEU A 132 -9.87 -2.51 -11.04
N MET A 133 -8.65 -2.16 -11.44
CA MET A 133 -7.42 -2.76 -10.89
C MET A 133 -7.28 -2.48 -9.38
N VAL A 134 -7.58 -1.26 -8.93
CA VAL A 134 -7.58 -0.91 -7.51
C VAL A 134 -8.64 -1.70 -6.75
N ALA A 135 -9.85 -1.85 -7.29
CA ALA A 135 -10.90 -2.66 -6.68
C ALA A 135 -10.49 -4.15 -6.59
N THR A 136 -9.88 -4.70 -7.63
CA THR A 136 -9.32 -6.05 -7.63
C THR A 136 -8.26 -6.21 -6.56
N ALA A 137 -7.34 -5.24 -6.42
CA ALA A 137 -6.33 -5.26 -5.37
C ALA A 137 -6.92 -5.14 -3.95
N ASN A 138 -7.95 -4.32 -3.77
CA ASN A 138 -8.67 -4.19 -2.50
C ASN A 138 -9.42 -5.48 -2.10
N PHE A 139 -9.86 -6.26 -3.08
CA PHE A 139 -10.47 -7.58 -2.85
C PHE A 139 -9.41 -8.65 -2.58
N ALA A 140 -8.37 -8.72 -3.42
CA ALA A 140 -7.35 -9.75 -3.35
C ALA A 140 -6.40 -9.58 -2.15
N GLY A 141 -6.07 -8.34 -1.76
CA GLY A 141 -5.11 -8.06 -0.68
C GLY A 141 -5.53 -8.66 0.67
N PRO A 142 -6.72 -8.35 1.21
CA PRO A 142 -7.24 -8.96 2.43
C PRO A 142 -7.37 -10.48 2.37
N LEU A 143 -7.79 -11.03 1.23
CA LEU A 143 -7.86 -12.49 1.04
C LEU A 143 -6.48 -13.13 1.15
N PHE A 144 -5.48 -12.54 0.47
CA PHE A 144 -4.10 -13.00 0.54
C PHE A 144 -3.55 -12.92 1.97
N ALA A 145 -3.82 -11.81 2.68
CA ALA A 145 -3.45 -11.65 4.08
C ALA A 145 -4.09 -12.73 4.97
N GLY A 146 -5.40 -12.99 4.83
CA GLY A 146 -6.09 -14.01 5.62
C GLY A 146 -5.51 -15.41 5.40
N PHE A 147 -5.36 -15.84 4.13
CA PHE A 147 -4.82 -17.16 3.81
C PHE A 147 -3.38 -17.36 4.29
N THR A 148 -2.55 -16.31 4.28
CA THR A 148 -1.17 -16.38 4.74
C THR A 148 -1.08 -16.40 6.27
N ILE A 149 -1.93 -15.64 6.96
CA ILE A 149 -2.04 -15.67 8.43
C ILE A 149 -2.47 -17.08 8.90
N ASP A 150 -3.52 -17.65 8.28
CA ASP A 150 -4.08 -18.95 8.67
C ASP A 150 -3.06 -20.11 8.55
N ARG A 151 -2.16 -20.06 7.56
CA ARG A 151 -1.17 -21.12 7.34
C ARG A 151 0.15 -20.92 8.09
N SER A 152 0.58 -19.68 8.32
CA SER A 152 1.97 -19.38 8.66
C SER A 152 2.14 -18.43 9.86
N GLY A 153 1.04 -17.90 10.40
CA GLY A 153 1.06 -16.88 11.46
C GLY A 153 1.39 -15.48 10.95
N HIS A 154 1.16 -14.48 11.80
CA HIS A 154 1.20 -13.06 11.42
C HIS A 154 2.60 -12.57 11.02
N ALA A 155 3.66 -13.05 11.67
CA ALA A 155 5.03 -12.62 11.37
C ALA A 155 5.48 -13.06 9.96
N ILE A 156 5.27 -14.33 9.59
CA ILE A 156 5.65 -14.84 8.26
C ILE A 156 4.76 -14.24 7.17
N ALA A 157 3.49 -13.98 7.48
CA ALA A 157 2.59 -13.28 6.57
C ALA A 157 3.09 -11.86 6.25
N CYS A 158 3.73 -11.15 7.19
CA CYS A 158 4.39 -9.86 6.89
C CYS A 158 5.47 -10.01 5.81
N LEU A 159 6.27 -11.08 5.86
CA LEU A 159 7.32 -11.35 4.89
C LEU A 159 6.75 -11.64 3.49
N TYR A 160 5.63 -12.38 3.40
CA TYR A 160 4.95 -12.63 2.13
C TYR A 160 4.33 -11.37 1.53
N VAL A 161 3.86 -10.44 2.36
CA VAL A 161 3.33 -9.14 1.90
C VAL A 161 4.46 -8.19 1.49
N ALA A 162 5.66 -8.37 2.02
CA ALA A 162 6.82 -7.59 1.62
C ALA A 162 7.33 -7.96 0.20
N LEU A 163 7.13 -9.21 -0.23
CA LEU A 163 7.70 -9.79 -1.45
C LEU A 163 6.81 -9.59 -2.68
#